data_AF-A0A1F6UYT2-F1
#
_entry.id   AF-A0A1F6UYT2-F1
#
_cell.length_a   1.000
_cell.length_b   1.000
_cell.length_c   1.000
_cell.angle_alpha   90.00
_cell.angle_beta   90.00
_cell.angle_gamma   90.00
#
_symmetry.space_group_name_H-M   'P 1'
#
loop_
_entity.id
_entity.type
_entity.pdbx_description
1 polymer ?
#
loop_
_entity_poly.entity_id
_entity_poly.type
_entity_poly.pdbx_seq_one_letter_code
_entity_poly.pdbx_strand_id
1 'polypeptide(L)'
;MITPELIGYIRGEFSKGRTRGEIHSALVADGGWSELDLNEAFRTVIPMQGFGSGAVASKLKPRSSLRKVIFLVVAIGAAGAAVWYFYRIPVVDLFNSSVNNLTELATPTPKAKEAVIPDNTNISKTNTVAVKDCGISAALDFNNPLTYENNTVLTCLGASALLCEDAKAILKDSLFPGIFQISKNQNTDSQNTCNFRLSYPGDSTLVDVTGRKLAGQYISCPVGIVRVLDETKKIPSFTNPNTGNLSKYASQIYFYGILGLFIEQGLDKNKIEASGCSGGYISSVIESYNKTLEKR
;
A
#
# COMPACT_ATOMS: atom_id res chain seq x y z
N MET A 1 8.56 15.49 -32.82
CA MET A 1 7.32 15.18 -33.57
C MET A 1 7.37 13.72 -34.00
N ILE A 2 6.32 12.91 -33.75
CA ILE A 2 6.28 11.51 -34.24
C ILE A 2 6.34 11.48 -35.78
N THR A 3 7.05 10.50 -36.35
CA THR A 3 7.03 10.20 -37.78
C THR A 3 6.62 8.73 -38.06
N PRO A 4 6.16 8.39 -39.28
CA PRO A 4 5.79 7.02 -39.63
C PRO A 4 6.95 6.02 -39.50
N GLU A 5 8.19 6.46 -39.73
CA GLU A 5 9.40 5.65 -39.66
C GLU A 5 9.69 5.23 -38.21
N LEU A 6 9.48 6.14 -37.25
CA LEU A 6 9.59 5.84 -35.81
C LEU A 6 8.57 4.76 -35.38
N ILE A 7 7.32 4.90 -35.83
CA ILE A 7 6.25 3.92 -35.57
C ILE A 7 6.60 2.56 -36.20
N GLY A 8 7.14 2.57 -37.42
CA GLY A 8 7.61 1.37 -38.13
C GLY A 8 8.79 0.68 -37.42
N TYR A 9 9.78 1.46 -36.98
CA TYR A 9 10.94 0.96 -36.22
C TYR A 9 10.50 0.32 -34.90
N ILE A 10 9.69 1.01 -34.09
CA ILE A 10 9.22 0.49 -32.81
C ILE A 10 8.42 -0.82 -33.00
N ARG A 11 7.57 -0.92 -34.03
CA ARG A 11 6.89 -2.18 -34.40
C ARG A 11 7.88 -3.29 -34.81
N GLY A 12 8.92 -2.94 -35.56
CA GLY A 12 9.98 -3.85 -35.99
C GLY A 12 10.91 -4.33 -34.88
N GLU A 13 11.08 -3.56 -33.81
CA GLU A 13 11.83 -4.00 -32.62
C GLU A 13 10.96 -4.86 -31.68
N PHE A 14 9.66 -4.57 -31.55
CA PHE A 14 8.74 -5.45 -30.83
C PHE A 14 8.59 -6.82 -31.49
N SER A 15 8.57 -6.91 -32.83
CA SER A 15 8.53 -8.21 -33.54
C SER A 15 9.85 -9.00 -33.43
N LYS A 16 10.96 -8.34 -33.07
CA LYS A 16 12.22 -8.99 -32.66
C LYS A 16 12.22 -9.42 -31.18
N GLY A 17 11.15 -9.14 -30.44
CA GLY A 17 11.00 -9.52 -29.03
C GLY A 17 11.64 -8.57 -28.02
N ARG A 18 12.07 -7.36 -28.43
CA ARG A 18 12.61 -6.35 -27.49
C ARG A 18 11.51 -5.72 -26.66
N THR A 19 11.82 -5.40 -25.41
CA THR A 19 10.89 -4.74 -24.47
C THR A 19 10.78 -3.24 -24.75
N ARG A 20 9.69 -2.61 -24.27
CA ARG A 20 9.50 -1.15 -24.36
C ARG A 20 10.68 -0.38 -23.75
N GLY A 21 11.26 -0.89 -22.66
CA GLY A 21 12.42 -0.27 -22.01
C GLY A 21 13.66 -0.26 -22.92
N GLU A 22 14.03 -1.41 -23.48
CA GLU A 22 15.20 -1.53 -24.37
C GLU A 22 15.06 -0.71 -25.66
N ILE A 23 13.83 -0.57 -26.19
CA ILE A 23 13.54 0.25 -27.37
C ILE A 23 13.59 1.74 -26.99
N HIS A 24 13.04 2.12 -25.84
CA HIS A 24 13.10 3.51 -25.34
C HIS A 24 14.54 3.96 -25.09
N SER A 25 15.33 3.17 -24.35
CA SER A 25 16.73 3.50 -24.06
C SER A 25 17.58 3.65 -25.33
N ALA A 26 17.39 2.79 -26.34
CA ALA A 26 18.09 2.92 -27.62
C ALA A 26 17.65 4.16 -28.41
N LEU A 27 16.35 4.49 -28.43
CA LEU A 27 15.86 5.68 -29.14
C LEU A 27 16.24 7.01 -28.47
N VAL A 28 16.41 7.03 -27.15
CA VAL A 28 16.98 8.19 -26.44
C VAL A 28 18.50 8.28 -26.66
N ALA A 29 19.25 7.19 -26.47
CA ALA A 29 20.71 7.20 -26.51
C ALA A 29 21.29 7.29 -27.93
N ASP A 30 20.82 6.45 -28.85
CA ASP A 30 21.35 6.33 -30.22
C ASP A 30 20.50 7.12 -31.24
N GLY A 31 19.21 7.33 -30.93
CA GLY A 31 18.24 7.96 -31.83
C GLY A 31 17.98 9.45 -31.60
N GLY A 32 18.39 10.02 -30.46
CA GLY A 32 18.19 11.44 -30.12
C GLY A 32 16.73 11.88 -29.94
N TRP A 33 15.80 10.95 -29.72
CA TRP A 33 14.37 11.27 -29.60
C TRP A 33 13.98 11.83 -28.22
N SER A 34 13.01 12.75 -28.21
CA SER A 34 12.48 13.29 -26.95
C SER A 34 11.58 12.27 -26.24
N GLU A 35 11.59 12.26 -24.90
CA GLU A 35 10.74 11.37 -24.11
C GLU A 35 9.24 11.60 -24.37
N LEU A 36 8.86 12.83 -24.71
CA LEU A 36 7.50 13.21 -25.08
C LEU A 36 7.07 12.51 -26.38
N ASP A 37 7.89 12.63 -27.44
CA ASP A 37 7.65 11.98 -28.73
C ASP A 37 7.64 10.45 -28.61
N LEU A 38 8.54 9.88 -27.81
CA LEU A 38 8.59 8.43 -27.59
C LEU A 38 7.35 7.95 -26.84
N ASN A 39 6.91 8.63 -25.79
CA ASN A 39 5.73 8.23 -25.04
C ASN A 39 4.46 8.28 -25.91
N GLU A 40 4.34 9.28 -26.78
CA GLU A 40 3.25 9.38 -27.75
C GLU A 40 3.36 8.29 -28.84
N ALA A 41 4.53 8.08 -29.45
CA ALA A 41 4.75 7.02 -30.44
C ALA A 41 4.48 5.60 -29.89
N PHE A 42 4.89 5.31 -28.65
CA PHE A 42 4.59 4.03 -28.00
C PHE A 42 3.08 3.83 -27.77
N ARG A 43 2.31 4.89 -27.52
CA ARG A 43 0.82 4.81 -27.46
C ARG A 43 0.22 4.51 -28.83
N THR A 44 0.79 5.03 -29.92
CA THR A 44 0.37 4.71 -31.30
C THR A 44 0.73 3.28 -31.73
N VAL A 45 1.76 2.68 -31.14
CA VAL A 45 2.19 1.31 -31.46
C VAL A 45 1.46 0.26 -30.62
N ILE A 46 1.19 0.52 -29.34
CA ILE A 46 0.49 -0.39 -28.43
C ILE A 46 -0.83 0.26 -27.94
N PRO A 47 -1.91 0.21 -28.74
CA PRO A 47 -3.26 0.35 -28.20
C PRO A 47 -3.53 -0.79 -27.21
N MET A 48 -4.16 -0.50 -26.08
CA MET A 48 -4.23 -1.38 -24.90
C MET A 48 -4.81 -2.77 -25.17
N GLN A 49 -3.96 -3.80 -25.33
CA GLN A 49 -4.37 -5.21 -25.36
C GLN A 49 -3.36 -6.15 -24.70
N GLY A 50 -3.89 -7.12 -23.93
CA GLY A 50 -3.38 -8.50 -23.82
C GLY A 50 -2.02 -8.74 -23.16
N PHE A 51 -2.02 -9.22 -21.91
CA PHE A 51 -0.96 -10.11 -21.45
C PHE A 51 -1.02 -11.43 -22.23
N GLY A 52 0.09 -11.84 -22.85
CA GLY A 52 0.24 -13.14 -23.50
C GLY A 52 1.51 -13.84 -23.02
N SER A 53 1.38 -14.94 -22.27
CA SER A 53 2.53 -15.73 -21.82
C SER A 53 3.10 -16.60 -22.93
N GLY A 54 4.42 -16.59 -23.09
CA GLY A 54 5.15 -17.52 -23.97
C GLY A 54 6.37 -18.09 -23.23
N ALA A 55 6.40 -19.40 -23.02
CA ALA A 55 7.44 -20.06 -22.22
C ALA A 55 8.61 -20.60 -23.05
N VAL A 56 9.78 -20.57 -22.40
CA VAL A 56 11.10 -21.14 -22.74
C VAL A 56 11.13 -22.27 -23.78
N ALA A 57 12.04 -22.16 -24.75
CA ALA A 57 12.64 -23.31 -25.44
C ALA A 57 14.17 -23.17 -25.44
N SER A 58 14.89 -24.15 -24.88
CA SER A 58 16.33 -24.05 -24.60
C SER A 58 17.20 -24.76 -25.65
N LYS A 59 18.39 -24.21 -25.92
CA LYS A 59 19.52 -24.95 -26.50
C LYS A 59 20.82 -24.61 -25.78
N LEU A 60 21.31 -25.54 -24.97
CA LEU A 60 22.62 -25.50 -24.32
C LEU A 60 23.49 -26.63 -24.91
N LYS A 61 24.73 -26.32 -25.29
CA LYS A 61 25.77 -27.31 -25.60
C LYS A 61 27.00 -26.99 -24.74
N PRO A 62 27.66 -27.96 -24.10
CA PRO A 62 28.54 -27.67 -22.97
C PRO A 62 29.97 -27.34 -23.39
N ARG A 63 30.60 -26.38 -22.71
CA ARG A 63 32.06 -26.35 -22.54
C ARG A 63 32.51 -25.65 -21.26
N SER A 64 33.28 -26.38 -20.46
CA SER A 64 34.08 -25.98 -19.29
C SER A 64 34.10 -24.50 -18.84
N SER A 65 33.39 -24.18 -17.73
CA SER A 65 33.87 -23.15 -16.78
C SER A 65 33.18 -23.20 -15.40
N LEU A 66 33.49 -24.22 -14.59
CA LEU A 66 32.91 -24.36 -13.24
C LEU A 66 33.17 -23.14 -12.34
N ARG A 67 34.35 -22.50 -12.47
CA ARG A 67 34.68 -21.25 -11.77
C ARG A 67 33.79 -20.06 -12.17
N LYS A 68 33.41 -19.92 -13.46
CA LYS A 68 32.48 -18.86 -13.88
C LYS A 68 31.07 -19.09 -13.34
N VAL A 69 30.61 -20.34 -13.22
CA VAL A 69 29.29 -20.64 -12.62
C VAL A 69 29.26 -20.25 -11.14
N ILE A 70 30.31 -20.54 -10.37
CA ILE A 70 30.40 -20.13 -8.96
C ILE A 70 30.40 -18.61 -8.82
N PHE A 71 31.21 -17.89 -9.62
CA PHE A 71 31.16 -16.43 -9.64
C PHE A 71 29.81 -15.86 -10.08
N LEU A 72 29.11 -16.50 -11.04
CA LEU A 72 27.78 -16.08 -11.45
C LEU A 72 26.73 -16.31 -10.37
N VAL A 73 26.78 -17.43 -9.64
CA VAL A 73 25.86 -17.71 -8.52
C VAL A 73 26.13 -16.78 -7.33
N VAL A 74 27.40 -16.48 -7.02
CA VAL A 74 27.74 -15.48 -6.00
C VAL A 74 27.35 -14.06 -6.45
N ALA A 75 27.51 -13.71 -7.72
CA ALA A 75 27.07 -12.42 -8.26
C ALA A 75 25.54 -12.29 -8.31
N ILE A 76 24.80 -13.35 -8.67
CA ILE A 76 23.33 -13.38 -8.63
C ILE A 76 22.83 -13.40 -7.18
N GLY A 77 23.52 -14.07 -6.27
CA GLY A 77 23.23 -14.04 -4.83
C GLY A 77 23.47 -12.66 -4.23
N ALA A 78 24.57 -12.00 -4.58
CA ALA A 78 24.89 -10.64 -4.16
C ALA A 78 23.99 -9.59 -4.81
N ALA A 79 23.62 -9.74 -6.08
CA ALA A 79 22.65 -8.88 -6.77
C ALA A 79 21.23 -9.10 -6.25
N GLY A 80 20.84 -10.34 -5.93
CA GLY A 80 19.57 -10.67 -5.28
C GLY A 80 19.50 -10.13 -3.86
N ALA A 81 20.59 -10.22 -3.09
CA ALA A 81 20.71 -9.59 -1.78
C ALA A 81 20.73 -8.05 -1.87
N ALA A 82 21.38 -7.46 -2.87
CA ALA A 82 21.36 -6.02 -3.12
C ALA A 82 19.96 -5.55 -3.53
N VAL A 83 19.27 -6.25 -4.42
CA VAL A 83 17.85 -6.02 -4.75
C VAL A 83 17.00 -6.11 -3.48
N TRP A 84 17.16 -7.15 -2.66
CA TRP A 84 16.47 -7.29 -1.37
C TRP A 84 16.82 -6.17 -0.36
N TYR A 85 17.99 -5.53 -0.47
CA TYR A 85 18.45 -4.46 0.42
C TYR A 85 18.09 -3.06 -0.07
N PHE A 86 18.00 -2.84 -1.40
CA PHE A 86 17.61 -1.57 -2.02
C PHE A 86 16.09 -1.45 -2.21
N TYR A 87 15.37 -2.54 -2.49
CA TYR A 87 13.89 -2.56 -2.43
C TYR A 87 13.36 -2.64 -0.99
N ARG A 88 14.24 -2.57 0.03
CA ARG A 88 13.88 -2.60 1.47
C ARG A 88 13.37 -1.26 2.00
N ILE A 89 13.05 -0.34 1.10
CA ILE A 89 12.39 0.95 1.31
C ILE A 89 11.33 1.05 0.21
N PRO A 90 10.03 1.18 0.53
CA PRO A 90 9.42 2.51 0.43
C PRO A 90 8.45 2.88 1.57
N VAL A 91 8.12 1.98 2.52
CA VAL A 91 7.38 2.39 3.73
C VAL A 91 8.16 3.48 4.45
N VAL A 92 9.48 3.31 4.58
CA VAL A 92 10.36 4.28 5.27
C VAL A 92 10.39 5.63 4.56
N ASP A 93 10.44 5.68 3.23
CA ASP A 93 10.58 6.97 2.51
C ASP A 93 9.26 7.72 2.32
N LEU A 94 8.13 7.00 2.22
CA LEU A 94 6.82 7.65 2.23
C LEU A 94 6.51 8.20 3.63
N PHE A 95 6.83 7.45 4.70
CA PHE A 95 6.83 7.98 6.07
C PHE A 95 7.85 9.12 6.25
N ASN A 96 9.07 9.06 5.68
CA ASN A 96 10.04 10.16 5.78
C ASN A 96 9.47 11.43 5.15
N SER A 97 8.95 11.36 3.92
CA SER A 97 8.43 12.55 3.21
C SER A 97 7.27 13.20 3.97
N SER A 98 6.29 12.40 4.43
CA SER A 98 5.16 12.93 5.19
C SER A 98 5.53 13.38 6.61
N VAL A 99 6.33 12.60 7.36
CA VAL A 99 6.62 12.88 8.78
C VAL A 99 7.72 13.93 8.95
N ASN A 100 8.66 14.10 8.00
CA ASN A 100 9.66 15.18 8.07
C ASN A 100 8.99 16.56 8.11
N ASN A 101 7.94 16.74 7.32
CA ASN A 101 7.12 17.95 7.27
C ASN A 101 6.23 18.13 8.53
N LEU A 102 6.23 17.16 9.45
CA LEU A 102 5.43 17.13 10.67
C LEU A 102 6.27 17.08 11.96
N THR A 103 7.58 16.78 11.87
CA THR A 103 8.47 16.70 13.05
C THR A 103 8.58 18.01 13.84
N GLU A 104 8.32 19.17 13.23
CA GLU A 104 8.27 20.45 13.93
C GLU A 104 7.07 20.61 14.88
N LEU A 105 6.00 19.80 14.72
CA LEU A 105 4.76 19.95 15.49
C LEU A 105 4.74 19.14 16.80
N ALA A 106 5.70 18.25 17.01
CA ALA A 106 5.69 17.26 18.09
C ALA A 106 6.19 17.78 19.46
N THR A 107 5.77 18.97 19.89
CA THR A 107 6.10 19.52 21.22
C THR A 107 4.92 19.32 22.21
N PRO A 108 5.01 18.39 23.18
CA PRO A 108 3.85 18.01 24.00
C PRO A 108 3.59 18.96 25.17
N THR A 109 2.36 19.45 25.30
CA THR A 109 1.87 20.11 26.53
C THR A 109 1.05 19.12 27.36
N PRO A 110 1.42 18.80 28.62
CA PRO A 110 0.75 17.75 29.40
C PRO A 110 -0.43 18.24 30.23
N LYS A 111 -1.48 17.41 30.34
CA LYS A 111 -2.35 17.27 31.52
C LYS A 111 -3.14 15.96 31.44
N ALA A 112 -3.35 15.32 32.59
CA ALA A 112 -3.92 13.98 32.71
C ALA A 112 -5.10 13.93 33.68
N LYS A 113 -5.88 12.84 33.65
CA LYS A 113 -6.55 12.22 34.82
C LYS A 113 -7.10 10.81 34.51
N GLU A 114 -7.09 9.96 35.54
CA GLU A 114 -7.58 8.57 35.65
C GLU A 114 -9.12 8.48 35.84
N ALA A 115 -9.82 7.34 35.71
CA ALA A 115 -9.55 6.04 35.03
C ALA A 115 -10.87 5.46 34.44
N VAL A 116 -11.45 4.26 34.67
CA VAL A 116 -11.33 3.11 35.61
C VAL A 116 -11.77 1.81 34.86
N ILE A 117 -11.32 0.61 35.28
CA ILE A 117 -11.63 -0.70 34.65
C ILE A 117 -12.74 -1.46 35.42
N PRO A 118 -13.59 -2.25 34.73
CA PRO A 118 -13.79 -3.63 35.18
C PRO A 118 -13.65 -4.68 34.06
N ASP A 119 -13.14 -5.84 34.44
CA ASP A 119 -13.03 -7.05 33.60
C ASP A 119 -14.37 -7.83 33.58
N ASN A 120 -14.63 -8.55 32.49
CA ASN A 120 -15.15 -9.92 32.56
C ASN A 120 -15.12 -10.61 31.18
N THR A 121 -14.76 -11.89 31.20
CA THR A 121 -14.73 -12.77 30.02
C THR A 121 -16.12 -13.34 29.71
N ASN A 122 -16.44 -13.52 28.42
CA ASN A 122 -17.35 -14.59 28.01
C ASN A 122 -17.07 -15.07 26.58
N ILE A 123 -17.50 -16.30 26.29
CA ILE A 123 -16.94 -17.10 25.18
C ILE A 123 -17.78 -16.98 23.90
N SER A 124 -17.07 -16.87 22.78
CA SER A 124 -17.64 -16.64 21.44
C SER A 124 -18.64 -17.73 21.01
N LYS A 125 -19.78 -17.29 20.47
CA LYS A 125 -20.61 -18.07 19.55
C LYS A 125 -20.41 -17.53 18.13
N THR A 126 -19.59 -18.20 17.34
CA THR A 126 -19.37 -17.86 15.93
C THR A 126 -20.58 -18.23 15.05
N ASN A 127 -21.60 -17.37 15.06
CA ASN A 127 -22.54 -17.29 13.94
C ASN A 127 -21.75 -16.90 12.68
N THR A 128 -21.69 -17.77 11.68
CA THR A 128 -21.00 -17.50 10.41
C THR A 128 -21.82 -16.54 9.56
N VAL A 129 -21.73 -15.25 9.87
CA VAL A 129 -22.28 -14.17 9.02
C VAL A 129 -21.57 -14.20 7.67
N ALA A 130 -22.34 -14.11 6.59
CA ALA A 130 -21.81 -14.11 5.23
C ALA A 130 -21.14 -12.76 4.93
N VAL A 131 -19.80 -12.71 4.98
CA VAL A 131 -19.02 -11.52 4.65
C VAL A 131 -19.19 -11.18 3.17
N LYS A 132 -19.66 -9.96 2.91
CA LYS A 132 -19.92 -9.39 1.58
C LYS A 132 -18.63 -9.13 0.82
N ASP A 133 -18.42 -9.79 -0.31
CA ASP A 133 -17.27 -9.52 -1.18
C ASP A 133 -17.53 -8.30 -2.07
N CYS A 134 -16.75 -7.24 -1.86
CA CYS A 134 -16.75 -6.01 -2.66
C CYS A 134 -15.79 -6.07 -3.85
N GLY A 135 -15.01 -7.15 -4.00
CA GLY A 135 -14.14 -7.40 -5.14
C GLY A 135 -12.71 -6.86 -4.98
N ILE A 136 -12.08 -6.60 -6.13
CA ILE A 136 -10.64 -6.32 -6.23
C ILE A 136 -10.40 -5.00 -6.98
N SER A 137 -9.61 -4.10 -6.39
CA SER A 137 -9.23 -2.81 -6.94
C SER A 137 -7.71 -2.69 -7.17
N ALA A 138 -7.29 -1.63 -7.86
CA ALA A 138 -5.89 -1.19 -7.84
C ALA A 138 -5.51 -0.62 -6.45
N ALA A 139 -4.22 -0.29 -6.27
CA ALA A 139 -3.80 0.58 -5.17
C ALA A 139 -4.47 1.96 -5.27
N LEU A 140 -4.61 2.65 -4.14
CA LEU A 140 -5.15 4.01 -4.08
C LEU A 140 -3.99 5.01 -3.95
N ASP A 141 -4.05 6.11 -4.68
CA ASP A 141 -3.11 7.23 -4.55
C ASP A 141 -3.82 8.40 -3.89
N PHE A 142 -3.33 8.81 -2.71
CA PHE A 142 -3.85 9.93 -1.93
C PHE A 142 -3.87 11.24 -2.72
N ASN A 143 -2.88 11.43 -3.61
CA ASN A 143 -2.72 12.64 -4.40
C ASN A 143 -3.57 12.63 -5.69
N ASN A 144 -4.20 11.51 -6.01
CA ASN A 144 -4.96 11.33 -7.26
C ASN A 144 -6.39 10.83 -6.95
N PRO A 145 -7.35 11.76 -6.76
CA PRO A 145 -8.75 11.44 -6.47
C PRO A 145 -9.42 10.52 -7.50
N LEU A 146 -8.94 10.48 -8.74
CA LEU A 146 -9.46 9.59 -9.78
C LEU A 146 -9.28 8.10 -9.44
N THR A 147 -8.33 7.75 -8.55
CA THR A 147 -8.13 6.37 -8.08
C THR A 147 -9.20 5.90 -7.10
N TYR A 148 -9.91 6.83 -6.42
CA TYR A 148 -10.85 6.49 -5.36
C TYR A 148 -12.26 7.09 -5.46
N GLU A 149 -12.48 8.31 -5.98
CA GLU A 149 -13.77 9.02 -5.86
C GLU A 149 -14.93 8.47 -6.71
N ASN A 150 -14.65 7.54 -7.63
CA ASN A 150 -15.64 6.84 -8.45
C ASN A 150 -15.43 5.32 -8.46
N ASN A 151 -14.75 4.78 -7.45
CA ASN A 151 -14.30 3.39 -7.40
C ASN A 151 -15.38 2.47 -6.81
N THR A 152 -15.94 1.56 -7.61
CA THR A 152 -17.09 0.71 -7.22
C THR A 152 -16.80 -0.22 -6.03
N VAL A 153 -15.57 -0.74 -5.93
CA VAL A 153 -15.11 -1.56 -4.81
C VAL A 153 -15.13 -0.74 -3.51
N LEU A 154 -14.69 0.52 -3.58
CA LEU A 154 -14.73 1.45 -2.47
C LEU A 154 -16.16 1.91 -2.15
N THR A 155 -17.03 2.11 -3.14
CA THR A 155 -18.46 2.39 -2.91
C THR A 155 -19.11 1.27 -2.08
N CYS A 156 -18.81 0.01 -2.41
CA CYS A 156 -19.29 -1.15 -1.66
C CYS A 156 -18.75 -1.20 -0.22
N LEU A 157 -17.45 -0.95 -0.03
CA LEU A 157 -16.85 -0.86 1.30
C LEU A 157 -17.42 0.31 2.13
N GLY A 158 -17.59 1.49 1.53
CA GLY A 158 -18.10 2.69 2.20
C GLY A 158 -19.57 2.59 2.58
N ALA A 159 -20.39 1.96 1.74
CA ALA A 159 -21.76 1.58 2.09
C ALA A 159 -21.77 0.66 3.32
N SER A 160 -20.91 -0.35 3.31
CA SER A 160 -20.85 -1.36 4.38
C SER A 160 -20.28 -0.79 5.69
N ALA A 161 -19.33 0.14 5.61
CA ALA A 161 -18.84 0.92 6.76
C ALA A 161 -19.93 1.82 7.36
N LEU A 162 -20.72 2.49 6.51
CA LEU A 162 -21.80 3.37 6.96
C LEU A 162 -22.99 2.60 7.57
N LEU A 163 -23.28 1.40 7.07
CA LEU A 163 -24.38 0.55 7.54
C LEU A 163 -23.97 -0.43 8.66
N CYS A 164 -22.67 -0.57 8.95
CA CYS A 164 -22.12 -1.60 9.85
C CYS A 164 -22.44 -3.03 9.37
N GLU A 165 -22.14 -3.30 8.10
CA GLU A 165 -22.24 -4.62 7.45
C GLU A 165 -20.86 -5.28 7.32
N ASP A 166 -20.78 -6.59 7.52
CA ASP A 166 -19.55 -7.37 7.33
C ASP A 166 -19.18 -7.42 5.83
N ALA A 167 -18.05 -6.83 5.46
CA ALA A 167 -17.60 -6.71 4.07
C ALA A 167 -16.09 -6.83 3.90
N LYS A 168 -15.63 -7.16 2.69
CA LYS A 168 -14.21 -7.36 2.37
C LYS A 168 -13.91 -6.93 0.94
N ALA A 169 -12.72 -6.39 0.71
CA ALA A 169 -12.13 -6.20 -0.62
C ALA A 169 -10.63 -6.50 -0.61
N ILE A 170 -10.03 -6.50 -1.81
CA ILE A 170 -8.58 -6.53 -2.00
C ILE A 170 -8.17 -5.30 -2.82
N LEU A 171 -7.37 -4.42 -2.23
CA LEU A 171 -6.66 -3.36 -2.92
C LEU A 171 -5.28 -3.91 -3.32
N LYS A 172 -4.92 -3.81 -4.60
CA LYS A 172 -3.60 -4.29 -5.11
C LYS A 172 -2.48 -3.30 -4.79
N ASP A 173 -2.31 -3.03 -3.51
CA ASP A 173 -1.18 -2.29 -2.96
C ASP A 173 0.03 -3.22 -2.81
N SER A 174 1.22 -2.75 -3.16
CA SER A 174 2.46 -3.51 -3.06
C SER A 174 3.19 -3.30 -1.73
N LEU A 175 2.78 -2.30 -0.93
CA LEU A 175 3.53 -1.79 0.23
C LEU A 175 2.69 -1.78 1.50
N PHE A 176 1.43 -1.37 1.39
CA PHE A 176 0.48 -1.22 2.48
C PHE A 176 -0.45 -2.45 2.62
N PRO A 177 -1.21 -2.58 3.72
CA PRO A 177 -2.03 -3.76 4.01
C PRO A 177 -3.25 -3.86 3.08
N GLY A 178 -3.08 -4.46 1.90
CA GLY A 178 -4.06 -4.46 0.81
C GLY A 178 -5.39 -5.20 1.05
N ILE A 179 -5.53 -6.05 2.08
CA ILE A 179 -6.83 -6.65 2.42
C ILE A 179 -7.57 -5.72 3.40
N PHE A 180 -8.60 -5.05 2.87
CA PHE A 180 -9.47 -4.15 3.62
C PHE A 180 -10.80 -4.86 3.95
N GLN A 181 -11.14 -4.95 5.23
CA GLN A 181 -12.38 -5.51 5.75
C GLN A 181 -13.14 -4.45 6.57
N ILE A 182 -14.47 -4.51 6.53
CA ILE A 182 -15.37 -3.94 7.53
C ILE A 182 -15.95 -5.13 8.31
N SER A 183 -16.02 -5.00 9.63
CA SER A 183 -16.53 -6.04 10.51
C SER A 183 -17.42 -5.44 11.59
N LYS A 184 -18.60 -6.02 11.81
CA LYS A 184 -19.53 -5.64 12.87
C LYS A 184 -19.03 -6.18 14.20
N ASN A 185 -18.96 -5.32 15.20
CA ASN A 185 -18.59 -5.73 16.55
C ASN A 185 -19.79 -6.44 17.22
N GLN A 186 -19.72 -7.76 17.34
CA GLN A 186 -20.77 -8.57 17.95
C GLN A 186 -20.76 -8.55 19.49
N ASN A 187 -19.76 -7.90 20.11
CA ASN A 187 -19.55 -7.92 21.56
C ASN A 187 -20.14 -6.71 22.31
N THR A 188 -20.98 -5.88 21.66
CA THR A 188 -21.60 -4.69 22.27
C THR A 188 -23.12 -4.69 22.09
N ASP A 189 -23.87 -5.15 23.10
CA ASP A 189 -25.33 -5.37 23.09
C ASP A 189 -26.20 -4.12 22.80
N SER A 190 -25.62 -2.91 22.79
CA SER A 190 -26.37 -1.64 22.77
C SER A 190 -25.97 -0.64 21.69
N GLN A 191 -24.91 -0.88 20.89
CA GLN A 191 -24.50 0.02 19.81
C GLN A 191 -23.99 -0.74 18.58
N ASN A 192 -24.46 -0.32 17.40
CA ASN A 192 -24.14 -0.92 16.09
C ASN A 192 -22.73 -0.53 15.60
N THR A 193 -21.70 -0.78 16.41
CA THR A 193 -20.32 -0.38 16.12
C THR A 193 -19.65 -1.34 15.13
N CYS A 194 -18.95 -0.79 14.14
CA CYS A 194 -18.08 -1.56 13.24
C CYS A 194 -16.61 -1.17 13.44
N ASN A 195 -15.75 -2.15 13.22
CA ASN A 195 -14.32 -1.99 13.08
C ASN A 195 -13.94 -2.12 11.60
N PHE A 196 -13.08 -1.23 11.11
CA PHE A 196 -12.32 -1.52 9.90
C PHE A 196 -11.08 -2.34 10.26
N ARG A 197 -10.64 -3.18 9.34
CA ARG A 197 -9.39 -3.95 9.46
C ARG A 197 -8.61 -3.90 8.16
N LEU A 198 -7.37 -3.46 8.24
CA LEU A 198 -6.41 -3.49 7.13
C LEU A 198 -5.37 -4.57 7.44
N SER A 199 -5.08 -5.43 6.45
CA SER A 199 -4.23 -6.60 6.66
C SER A 199 -3.41 -6.97 5.44
N TYR A 200 -2.19 -7.46 5.68
CA TYR A 200 -1.37 -8.09 4.63
C TYR A 200 -1.85 -9.53 4.39
N PRO A 201 -1.76 -10.03 3.15
CA PRO A 201 -2.07 -11.43 2.86
C PRO A 201 -1.04 -12.35 3.54
N GLY A 202 -1.44 -13.60 3.81
CA GLY A 202 -0.62 -14.57 4.56
C GLY A 202 0.65 -15.06 3.85
N ASP A 203 0.76 -14.79 2.54
CA ASP A 203 1.89 -15.08 1.66
C ASP A 203 2.79 -13.86 1.41
N SER A 204 2.51 -12.70 2.04
CA SER A 204 3.28 -11.47 1.83
C SER A 204 4.77 -11.66 2.15
N THR A 205 5.63 -11.36 1.17
CA THR A 205 7.08 -11.42 1.29
C THR A 205 7.70 -10.19 1.97
N LEU A 206 6.89 -9.17 2.25
CA LEU A 206 7.34 -7.91 2.84
C LEU A 206 7.87 -8.10 4.26
N VAL A 207 8.90 -7.31 4.60
CA VAL A 207 9.47 -7.21 5.95
C VAL A 207 9.51 -5.75 6.38
N ASP A 208 9.36 -5.50 7.68
CA ASP A 208 9.63 -4.19 8.29
C ASP A 208 11.15 -3.86 8.28
N VAL A 209 11.57 -2.76 8.90
CA VAL A 209 13.02 -2.42 9.02
C VAL A 209 13.77 -3.26 10.08
N THR A 210 13.06 -4.03 10.91
CA THR A 210 13.65 -4.92 11.91
C THR A 210 13.99 -6.29 11.29
N GLY A 211 13.28 -6.69 10.23
CA GLY A 211 13.34 -8.01 9.59
C GLY A 211 12.14 -8.92 9.89
N ARG A 212 11.14 -8.45 10.65
CA ARG A 212 9.89 -9.19 10.89
C ARG A 212 9.06 -9.20 9.61
N LYS A 213 8.48 -10.35 9.26
CA LYS A 213 7.56 -10.48 8.13
C LYS A 213 6.25 -9.73 8.42
N LEU A 214 5.72 -9.05 7.41
CA LEU A 214 4.41 -8.40 7.47
C LEU A 214 3.27 -9.38 7.14
N ALA A 215 3.56 -10.58 6.62
CA ALA A 215 2.60 -11.66 6.36
C ALA A 215 1.59 -11.85 7.51
N GLY A 216 0.29 -11.72 7.22
CA GLY A 216 -0.79 -11.86 8.20
C GLY A 216 -0.85 -10.78 9.28
N GLN A 217 0.06 -9.80 9.30
CA GLN A 217 -0.08 -8.64 10.17
C GLN A 217 -1.27 -7.80 9.74
N TYR A 218 -1.89 -7.15 10.73
CA TYR A 218 -3.05 -6.30 10.54
C TYR A 218 -3.07 -5.16 11.54
N ILE A 219 -3.91 -4.18 11.25
CA ILE A 219 -4.47 -3.23 12.20
C ILE A 219 -6.00 -3.30 12.11
N SER A 220 -6.68 -3.23 13.24
CA SER A 220 -8.14 -3.20 13.34
C SER A 220 -8.55 -2.12 14.33
N CYS A 221 -9.44 -1.22 13.93
CA CYS A 221 -9.86 -0.05 14.72
C CYS A 221 -11.36 0.26 14.50
N PRO A 222 -12.04 0.95 15.44
CA PRO A 222 -13.41 1.42 15.23
C PRO A 222 -13.53 2.38 14.04
N VAL A 223 -14.57 2.24 13.23
CA VAL A 223 -14.85 3.20 12.13
C VAL A 223 -15.16 4.60 12.66
N GLY A 224 -15.68 4.73 13.88
CA GLY A 224 -16.00 6.01 14.53
C GLY A 224 -14.79 6.90 14.88
N ILE A 225 -13.58 6.33 15.02
CA ILE A 225 -12.38 7.14 15.28
C ILE A 225 -11.78 7.76 14.01
N VAL A 226 -12.23 7.35 12.81
CA VAL A 226 -11.63 7.79 11.54
C VAL A 226 -11.69 9.32 11.39
N ARG A 227 -10.56 9.90 11.00
CA ARG A 227 -10.41 11.32 10.68
C ARG A 227 -9.69 11.52 9.36
N VAL A 228 -9.82 12.73 8.80
CA VAL A 228 -9.17 13.14 7.56
C VAL A 228 -8.18 14.26 7.88
N LEU A 229 -6.94 14.09 7.44
CA LEU A 229 -5.93 15.14 7.50
C LEU A 229 -6.31 16.25 6.52
N ASP A 230 -6.53 17.46 7.04
CA ASP A 230 -6.77 18.66 6.27
C ASP A 230 -5.49 19.50 6.22
N GLU A 231 -4.77 19.37 5.11
CA GLU A 231 -3.52 20.08 4.79
C GLU A 231 -3.77 21.49 4.23
N THR A 232 -5.02 21.91 4.01
CA THR A 232 -5.33 23.28 3.50
C THR A 232 -5.11 24.36 4.56
N LYS A 233 -4.95 23.97 5.82
CA LYS A 233 -4.70 24.85 6.97
C LYS A 233 -3.20 24.95 7.27
N LYS A 234 -2.74 26.15 7.67
CA LYS A 234 -1.35 26.42 8.12
C LYS A 234 -0.85 25.51 9.25
N ILE A 235 -1.76 24.93 10.03
CA ILE A 235 -1.50 23.85 10.96
C ILE A 235 -2.41 22.71 10.49
N PRO A 236 -1.87 21.56 10.02
CA PRO A 236 -2.69 20.45 9.57
C PRO A 236 -3.64 19.98 10.67
N SER A 237 -4.90 19.75 10.33
CA SER A 237 -5.94 19.42 11.32
C SER A 237 -6.70 18.16 10.96
N PHE A 238 -7.00 17.32 11.93
CA PHE A 238 -7.86 16.16 11.74
C PHE A 238 -9.34 16.56 11.78
N THR A 239 -10.09 16.14 10.75
CA THR A 239 -11.48 16.52 10.50
C THR A 239 -12.37 15.29 10.31
N ASN A 240 -13.69 15.45 10.37
CA ASN A 240 -14.63 14.36 10.14
C ASN A 240 -14.64 13.92 8.66
N PRO A 241 -14.71 12.61 8.37
CA PRO A 241 -14.73 12.10 7.00
C PRO A 241 -16.04 12.43 6.25
N ASN A 242 -15.96 12.44 4.93
CA ASN A 242 -17.09 12.76 4.05
C ASN A 242 -17.88 11.48 3.72
N THR A 243 -18.98 11.26 4.42
CA THR A 243 -19.91 10.13 4.20
C THR A 243 -20.83 10.31 3.00
N GLY A 244 -20.87 11.48 2.37
CA GLY A 244 -21.72 11.79 1.21
C GLY A 244 -21.23 11.19 -0.12
N ASN A 245 -19.93 10.89 -0.24
CA ASN A 245 -19.40 10.01 -1.29
C ASN A 245 -18.81 8.77 -0.63
N LEU A 246 -19.49 7.62 -0.79
CA LEU A 246 -19.13 6.36 -0.15
C LEU A 246 -17.74 5.83 -0.57
N SER A 247 -17.33 6.04 -1.82
CA SER A 247 -16.01 5.62 -2.29
C SER A 247 -14.87 6.48 -1.70
N LYS A 248 -15.11 7.79 -1.56
CA LYS A 248 -14.24 8.72 -0.83
C LYS A 248 -14.22 8.43 0.67
N TYR A 249 -15.35 8.02 1.25
CA TYR A 249 -15.41 7.60 2.65
C TYR A 249 -14.52 6.38 2.90
N ALA A 250 -14.61 5.35 2.05
CA ALA A 250 -13.77 4.16 2.16
C ALA A 250 -12.27 4.46 1.95
N SER A 251 -11.89 5.33 1.01
CA SER A 251 -10.48 5.73 0.89
C SER A 251 -9.99 6.52 2.11
N GLN A 252 -10.82 7.38 2.69
CA GLN A 252 -10.49 8.08 3.93
C GLN A 252 -10.28 7.12 5.12
N ILE A 253 -11.10 6.06 5.24
CA ILE A 253 -10.87 4.97 6.21
C ILE A 253 -9.52 4.27 5.95
N TYR A 254 -9.21 3.93 4.69
CA TYR A 254 -7.95 3.30 4.31
C TYR A 254 -6.73 4.17 4.65
N PHE A 255 -6.69 5.42 4.17
CA PHE A 255 -5.59 6.35 4.39
C PHE A 255 -5.38 6.68 5.87
N TYR A 256 -6.47 6.80 6.65
CA TYR A 256 -6.37 6.93 8.11
C TYR A 256 -5.75 5.69 8.77
N GLY A 257 -6.17 4.48 8.37
CA GLY A 257 -5.66 3.22 8.90
C GLY A 257 -4.21 2.90 8.56
N ILE A 258 -3.67 3.38 7.43
CA ILE A 258 -2.27 3.14 7.05
C ILE A 258 -1.29 4.23 7.53
N LEU A 259 -1.77 5.47 7.70
CA LEU A 259 -0.93 6.64 8.00
C LEU A 259 -1.58 7.60 9.01
N GLY A 260 -2.81 8.06 8.74
CA GLY A 260 -3.41 9.19 9.47
C GLY A 260 -3.52 9.00 10.99
N LEU A 261 -3.86 7.80 11.44
CA LEU A 261 -3.91 7.41 12.84
C LEU A 261 -2.55 7.57 13.57
N PHE A 262 -1.46 7.16 12.92
CA PHE A 262 -0.12 7.27 13.48
C PHE A 262 0.33 8.73 13.59
N ILE A 263 -0.06 9.56 12.62
CA ILE A 263 0.20 11.00 12.63
C ILE A 263 -0.62 11.67 13.75
N GLU A 264 -1.92 11.42 13.84
CA GLU A 264 -2.81 12.04 14.83
C GLU A 264 -2.39 11.73 16.27
N GLN A 265 -1.98 10.48 16.55
CA GLN A 265 -1.57 10.05 17.89
C GLN A 265 -0.09 10.31 18.20
N GLY A 266 0.68 10.88 17.25
CA GLY A 266 2.10 11.17 17.40
C GLY A 266 2.97 9.91 17.58
N LEU A 267 2.62 8.83 16.87
CA LEU A 267 3.26 7.50 16.93
C LEU A 267 3.30 6.85 18.34
N ASP A 268 2.47 7.33 19.26
CA ASP A 268 2.33 6.76 20.61
C ASP A 268 1.44 5.51 20.59
N LYS A 269 2.06 4.35 20.83
CA LYS A 269 1.38 3.06 20.89
C LYS A 269 0.21 3.06 21.89
N ASN A 270 0.39 3.67 23.07
CA ASN A 270 -0.62 3.61 24.13
C ASN A 270 -1.86 4.42 23.75
N LYS A 271 -1.70 5.57 23.08
CA LYS A 271 -2.82 6.37 22.58
C LYS A 271 -3.57 5.67 21.44
N ILE A 272 -2.84 4.99 20.56
CA ILE A 272 -3.43 4.20 19.46
C ILE A 272 -4.26 3.06 20.05
N GLU A 273 -3.70 2.26 20.97
CA GLU A 273 -4.41 1.15 21.60
C GLU A 273 -5.58 1.62 22.50
N ALA A 274 -5.44 2.75 23.21
CA ALA A 274 -6.53 3.40 23.94
C ALA A 274 -7.66 3.95 23.03
N SER A 275 -7.40 4.16 21.74
CA SER A 275 -8.41 4.51 20.73
C SER A 275 -9.21 3.29 20.23
N GLY A 276 -9.02 2.12 20.85
CA GLY A 276 -9.66 0.85 20.47
C GLY A 276 -8.97 0.14 19.30
N CYS A 277 -7.81 0.61 18.85
CA CYS A 277 -7.04 -0.05 17.80
C CYS A 277 -6.25 -1.26 18.34
N SER A 278 -6.07 -2.27 17.50
CA SER A 278 -5.31 -3.48 17.83
C SER A 278 -4.64 -4.10 16.59
N GLY A 279 -3.58 -4.88 16.81
CA GLY A 279 -2.93 -5.69 15.78
C GLY A 279 -1.44 -5.39 15.60
N GLY A 280 -0.69 -6.40 15.12
CA GLY A 280 0.77 -6.36 15.06
C GLY A 280 1.36 -5.25 14.20
N TYR A 281 0.60 -4.75 13.21
CA TYR A 281 1.06 -3.68 12.31
C TYR A 281 1.42 -2.39 13.08
N ILE A 282 0.69 -2.09 14.17
CA ILE A 282 0.93 -0.91 15.03
C ILE A 282 2.38 -0.90 15.53
N SER A 283 2.85 -2.05 16.04
CA SER A 283 4.21 -2.15 16.58
C SER A 283 5.27 -2.13 15.46
N SER A 284 5.00 -2.77 14.32
CA SER A 284 5.90 -2.74 13.16
C SER A 284 6.09 -1.35 12.57
N VAL A 285 5.05 -0.50 12.56
CA VAL A 285 5.15 0.91 12.12
C VAL A 285 5.98 1.74 13.10
N ILE A 286 5.69 1.65 14.41
CA ILE A 286 6.37 2.45 15.43
C ILE A 286 7.85 2.05 15.56
N GLU A 287 8.16 0.75 15.55
CA GLU A 287 9.55 0.28 15.51
C GLU A 287 10.26 0.72 14.21
N SER A 288 9.53 0.84 13.09
CA SER A 288 10.09 1.33 11.83
C SER A 288 10.40 2.82 11.84
N TYR A 289 9.56 3.63 12.50
CA TYR A 289 9.83 5.05 12.70
C TYR A 289 11.03 5.27 13.61
N ASN A 290 11.06 4.63 14.78
CA ASN A 290 12.13 4.82 15.79
C ASN A 290 13.52 4.47 15.21
N LYS A 291 13.64 3.33 14.52
CA LYS A 291 14.89 2.91 13.85
C LYS A 291 15.31 3.80 12.66
N THR A 292 14.43 4.70 12.24
CA THR A 292 14.71 5.70 11.20
C THR A 292 15.18 7.02 11.80
N LEU A 293 14.77 7.35 13.04
CA LEU A 293 15.37 8.41 13.84
C LEU A 293 16.79 8.04 14.29
N GLU A 294 17.04 6.79 14.70
CA GLU A 294 18.38 6.26 15.06
C GLU A 294 19.45 6.34 13.95
N LYS A 295 19.08 6.73 12.73
CA LYS A 295 19.94 6.80 11.54
C LYS A 295 20.23 8.23 11.06
N ARG A 296 19.82 9.25 11.83
CA ARG A 296 20.00 10.67 11.50
C ARG A 296 20.95 11.34 12.49
#